data_AF-A0A2V8QKT9-F1
#
_entry.id   AF-A0A2V8QKT9-F1
#
_cell.length_a   1.000
_cell.length_b   1.000
_cell.length_c   1.000
_cell.angle_alpha   90.00
_cell.angle_beta   90.00
_cell.angle_gamma   90.00
#
_symmetry.space_group_name_H-M   'P 1'
#
loop_
_entity.id
_entity.type
_entity.pdbx_description
1 polymer ?
#
loop_
_entity_poly.entity_id
_entity_poly.type
_entity_poly.pdbx_seq_one_letter_code
_entity_poly.pdbx_strand_id
1 'polypeptide(L)'
;MTLNSNDSQSASTDESAPTSPVLGRDEYGNVDYDSLPEVIQWFLDYDQRVAVVKHPKVEELFQWKQEQSRNAGENVFNFNRAEDRLAIGILQSIAHNPSERELHAWICQLLNTLEQSSKTTEQISTSYQLNMNNARSVVVEATKIPAARTREGFLIDCWLESLCTAEIRVLGWLYREFYGRPFHPDNF
;
A
#
# COMPACT_ATOMS: atom_id res chain seq x y z
N MET A 1 -29.41 -57.00 20.27
CA MET A 1 -28.52 -56.11 21.05
C MET A 1 -27.48 -55.58 20.08
N THR A 2 -27.78 -54.44 19.48
CA THR A 2 -26.96 -53.80 18.44
C THR A 2 -26.23 -52.65 19.10
N LEU A 3 -24.90 -52.65 19.00
CA LEU A 3 -24.00 -51.63 19.54
C LEU A 3 -24.18 -50.33 18.74
N ASN A 4 -24.58 -49.24 19.41
CA ASN A 4 -24.59 -47.90 18.86
C ASN A 4 -23.19 -47.28 19.07
N SER A 5 -22.43 -47.16 17.99
CA SER A 5 -21.22 -46.33 17.95
C SER A 5 -21.64 -44.86 17.89
N ASN A 6 -21.29 -44.12 18.93
CA ASN A 6 -21.48 -42.68 19.04
C ASN A 6 -20.20 -42.02 18.51
N ASP A 7 -20.07 -41.89 17.19
CA ASP A 7 -18.99 -41.10 16.60
C ASP A 7 -19.38 -39.62 16.58
N SER A 8 -18.57 -38.87 17.31
CA SER A 8 -18.66 -37.43 17.50
C SER A 8 -18.36 -36.74 16.17
N GLN A 9 -19.38 -36.13 15.55
CA GLN A 9 -19.15 -35.16 14.49
C GLN A 9 -18.57 -33.89 15.11
N SER A 10 -17.25 -33.78 15.07
CA SER A 10 -16.54 -32.51 15.19
C SER A 10 -16.92 -31.65 13.99
N ALA A 11 -17.78 -30.66 14.20
CA ALA A 11 -17.97 -29.57 13.24
C ALA A 11 -16.67 -28.76 13.19
N SER A 12 -15.82 -29.06 12.21
CA SER A 12 -14.74 -28.17 11.81
C SER A 12 -15.38 -26.97 11.11
N THR A 13 -15.51 -25.87 11.83
CA THR A 13 -15.79 -24.56 11.25
C THR A 13 -14.54 -24.17 10.46
N ASP A 14 -14.48 -24.54 9.18
CA ASP A 14 -13.60 -23.88 8.22
C ASP A 14 -14.10 -22.44 8.09
N GLU A 15 -13.56 -21.54 8.91
CA GLU A 15 -13.55 -20.11 8.64
C GLU A 15 -12.73 -19.90 7.36
N SER A 16 -13.37 -20.10 6.21
CA SER A 16 -12.85 -19.64 4.94
C SER A 16 -12.65 -18.13 5.05
N ALA A 17 -11.40 -17.68 5.10
CA ALA A 17 -11.06 -16.26 5.14
C ALA A 17 -11.88 -15.49 4.08
N PRO A 18 -12.36 -14.28 4.41
CA PRO A 18 -13.27 -13.55 3.55
C PRO A 18 -12.64 -13.30 2.18
N THR A 19 -13.37 -13.64 1.12
CA THR A 19 -12.90 -13.54 -0.27
C THR A 19 -12.81 -12.09 -0.78
N SER A 20 -13.26 -11.12 0.01
CA SER A 20 -13.27 -9.68 -0.27
C SER A 20 -13.18 -8.91 1.06
N PRO A 21 -12.58 -7.71 1.07
CA PRO A 21 -12.65 -6.85 2.25
C PRO A 21 -14.11 -6.45 2.50
N VAL A 22 -14.46 -6.29 3.78
CA VAL A 22 -15.80 -5.90 4.22
C VAL A 22 -15.69 -4.51 4.82
N LEU A 23 -16.34 -3.54 4.19
CA LEU A 23 -16.49 -2.20 4.74
C LEU A 23 -17.80 -2.16 5.54
N GLY A 24 -17.69 -1.87 6.84
CA GLY A 24 -18.81 -1.73 7.74
C GLY A 24 -19.77 -0.62 7.31
N ARG A 25 -21.03 -0.76 7.72
CA ARG A 25 -22.06 0.25 7.53
C ARG A 25 -22.71 0.59 8.86
N ASP A 26 -22.95 1.86 9.11
CA ASP A 26 -23.66 2.31 10.31
C ASP A 26 -25.18 2.01 10.22
N GLU A 27 -25.91 2.34 11.28
CA GLU A 27 -27.36 2.15 11.37
C GLU A 27 -28.18 2.94 10.32
N TYR A 28 -27.56 3.93 9.67
CA TYR A 28 -28.14 4.73 8.60
C TYR A 28 -27.69 4.28 7.20
N GLY A 29 -26.86 3.24 7.10
CA GLY A 29 -26.31 2.73 5.86
C GLY A 29 -25.09 3.52 5.32
N ASN A 30 -24.57 4.48 6.07
CA ASN A 30 -23.33 5.16 5.71
C ASN A 30 -22.13 4.27 5.99
N VAL A 31 -20.97 4.65 5.45
CA VAL A 31 -19.69 4.00 5.74
C VAL A 31 -19.38 4.11 7.23
N ASP A 32 -19.10 2.97 7.86
CA ASP A 32 -18.52 2.93 9.19
C ASP A 32 -17.00 3.09 9.08
N TYR A 33 -16.49 4.28 9.42
CA TYR A 33 -15.06 4.59 9.34
C TYR A 33 -14.22 3.77 10.34
N ASP A 34 -14.83 3.24 11.40
CA ASP A 34 -14.14 2.39 12.37
C ASP A 34 -13.76 1.03 11.78
N SER A 35 -14.35 0.64 10.64
CA SER A 35 -14.03 -0.59 9.89
C SER A 35 -12.89 -0.45 8.87
N LEU A 36 -12.36 0.76 8.67
CA LEU A 36 -11.27 0.99 7.72
C LEU A 36 -9.97 0.24 8.06
N PRO A 37 -9.53 0.14 9.33
CA PRO A 37 -8.34 -0.64 9.67
C PRO A 37 -8.44 -2.10 9.23
N GLU A 38 -9.60 -2.75 9.39
CA GLU A 38 -9.84 -4.13 8.98
C GLU A 38 -9.78 -4.29 7.46
N VAL A 39 -10.32 -3.31 6.72
CA VAL A 39 -10.21 -3.29 5.25
C VAL A 39 -8.74 -3.17 4.83
N ILE A 40 -7.97 -2.26 5.43
CA ILE A 40 -6.55 -2.07 5.12
C ILE A 40 -5.76 -3.35 5.44
N GLN A 41 -6.04 -3.97 6.58
CA GLN A 41 -5.41 -5.23 6.98
C GLN A 41 -5.71 -6.35 5.99
N TRP A 42 -6.95 -6.46 5.51
CA TRP A 42 -7.31 -7.43 4.47
C TRP A 42 -6.47 -7.23 3.20
N PHE A 43 -6.29 -5.98 2.74
CA PHE A 43 -5.44 -5.71 1.57
C PHE A 43 -3.98 -6.09 1.81
N LEU A 44 -3.44 -5.79 3.00
CA LEU A 44 -2.08 -6.16 3.40
C LEU A 44 -1.85 -7.68 3.44
N ASP A 45 -2.89 -8.47 3.68
CA ASP A 45 -2.79 -9.92 3.81
C ASP A 45 -3.14 -10.67 2.51
N TYR A 46 -4.05 -10.14 1.69
CA TYR A 46 -4.63 -10.87 0.56
C TYR A 46 -4.40 -10.23 -0.82
N ASP A 47 -4.19 -8.91 -0.94
CA ASP A 47 -3.87 -8.29 -2.23
C ASP A 47 -2.35 -8.21 -2.42
N GLN A 48 -1.81 -9.03 -3.33
CA GLN A 48 -0.36 -9.11 -3.58
C GLN A 48 0.28 -7.76 -3.92
N ARG A 49 -0.46 -6.83 -4.56
CA ARG A 49 0.06 -5.52 -4.93
C ARG A 49 0.15 -4.58 -3.73
N VAL A 50 -0.63 -4.83 -2.68
CA VAL A 50 -0.55 -4.08 -1.42
C VAL A 50 0.42 -4.76 -0.45
N ALA A 51 0.38 -6.09 -0.36
CA ALA A 51 1.26 -6.90 0.47
C ALA A 51 2.75 -6.71 0.13
N VAL A 52 3.09 -6.24 -1.08
CA VAL A 52 4.46 -5.86 -1.45
C VAL A 52 5.08 -4.85 -0.49
N VAL A 53 4.26 -4.01 0.17
CA VAL A 53 4.76 -3.03 1.15
C VAL A 53 5.45 -3.71 2.35
N LYS A 54 5.07 -4.96 2.65
CA LYS A 54 5.64 -5.81 3.71
C LYS A 54 6.93 -6.49 3.27
N HIS A 55 7.30 -6.39 1.98
CA HIS A 55 8.47 -7.05 1.45
C HIS A 55 9.75 -6.44 2.05
N PRO A 56 10.78 -7.24 2.42
CA PRO A 56 11.99 -6.73 3.06
C PRO A 56 12.71 -5.61 2.29
N LYS A 57 12.67 -5.62 0.96
CA LYS A 57 13.23 -4.55 0.12
C LYS A 57 12.47 -3.22 0.26
N VAL A 58 11.15 -3.27 0.42
CA VAL A 58 10.33 -2.07 0.59
C VAL A 58 10.49 -1.54 2.00
N GLU A 59 10.56 -2.42 2.99
CA GLU A 59 10.90 -2.04 4.36
C GLU A 59 12.30 -1.39 4.44
N GLU A 60 13.30 -1.94 3.75
CA GLU A 60 14.64 -1.32 3.65
C GLU A 60 14.57 0.10 3.06
N LEU A 61 13.85 0.30 1.96
CA LEU A 61 13.66 1.61 1.34
C LEU A 61 12.97 2.60 2.28
N PHE A 62 11.97 2.13 3.02
CA PHE A 62 11.26 2.93 4.00
C PHE A 62 12.17 3.39 5.14
N GLN A 63 12.93 2.47 5.74
CA GLN A 63 13.88 2.79 6.81
C GLN A 63 14.97 3.75 6.31
N TRP A 64 15.47 3.52 5.08
CA TRP A 64 16.39 4.44 4.43
C TRP A 64 15.78 5.84 4.26
N LYS A 65 14.52 5.96 3.81
CA LYS A 65 13.85 7.26 3.64
C LYS A 65 13.66 7.97 4.98
N GLN A 66 13.31 7.24 6.05
CA GLN A 66 13.22 7.82 7.39
C GLN A 66 14.56 8.38 7.86
N GLU A 67 15.64 7.64 7.67
CA GLU A 67 16.99 8.09 8.01
C GLU A 67 17.40 9.32 7.18
N GLN A 68 17.12 9.31 5.87
CA GLN A 68 17.38 10.46 5.00
C GLN A 68 16.62 11.71 5.46
N SER A 69 15.35 11.56 5.84
CA SER A 69 14.50 12.66 6.31
C SER A 69 15.01 13.21 7.65
N ARG A 70 15.42 12.33 8.58
CA ARG A 70 16.04 12.71 9.86
C ARG A 70 17.33 13.52 9.64
N ASN A 71 18.18 13.06 8.72
CA ASN A 71 19.42 13.75 8.38
C ASN A 71 19.19 15.12 7.71
N ALA A 72 18.06 15.30 7.02
CA ALA A 72 17.64 16.58 6.45
C ALA A 72 16.99 17.53 7.48
N GLY A 73 16.79 17.09 8.73
CA GLY A 73 16.10 17.87 9.76
C GLY A 73 14.58 17.97 9.57
N GLU A 74 14.00 17.08 8.76
CA GLU A 74 12.55 17.02 8.56
C GLU A 74 11.86 16.38 9.78
N ASN A 75 10.62 16.80 10.05
CA ASN A 75 9.79 16.13 11.05
C ASN A 75 9.36 14.75 10.50
N VAL A 76 10.01 13.70 10.98
CA VAL A 76 9.69 12.32 10.61
C VAL A 76 8.62 11.79 11.55
N PHE A 77 7.50 11.33 10.99
CA PHE A 77 6.56 10.52 11.75
C PHE A 77 7.22 9.19 12.08
N ASN A 78 7.36 8.89 13.37
CA ASN A 78 8.01 7.68 13.87
C ASN A 78 7.10 6.46 13.65
N PHE A 79 7.08 5.99 12.42
CA PHE A 79 6.46 4.72 12.05
C PHE A 79 7.50 3.61 12.19
N ASN A 80 7.11 2.47 12.76
CA ASN A 80 8.05 1.36 12.93
C ASN A 80 8.21 0.57 11.63
N ARG A 81 7.14 0.50 10.82
CA ARG A 81 7.07 -0.35 9.62
C ARG A 81 6.47 0.39 8.44
N ALA A 82 6.80 -0.05 7.22
CA ALA A 82 6.24 0.51 6.00
C ALA A 82 4.72 0.34 5.91
N GLU A 83 4.18 -0.77 6.44
CA GLU A 83 2.73 -1.03 6.51
C GLU A 83 2.00 -0.02 7.42
N ASP A 84 2.62 0.42 8.52
CA ASP A 84 2.04 1.44 9.41
C ASP A 84 1.93 2.78 8.66
N ARG A 85 2.97 3.14 7.91
CA ARG A 85 2.97 4.36 7.07
C ARG A 85 1.91 4.27 5.99
N LEU A 86 1.72 3.10 5.37
CA LEU A 86 0.64 2.90 4.39
C LEU A 86 -0.74 3.10 5.03
N ALA A 87 -0.99 2.42 6.15
CA ALA A 87 -2.30 2.46 6.82
C ALA A 87 -2.69 3.89 7.21
N ILE A 88 -1.78 4.64 7.84
CA ILE A 88 -2.03 6.04 8.18
C ILE A 88 -2.18 6.91 6.94
N GLY A 89 -1.40 6.65 5.88
CA GLY A 89 -1.54 7.38 4.61
C GLY A 89 -2.93 7.24 4.00
N ILE A 90 -3.49 6.02 4.00
CA ILE A 90 -4.86 5.75 3.52
C ILE A 90 -5.90 6.47 4.40
N LEU A 91 -5.80 6.35 5.72
CA LEU A 91 -6.73 7.02 6.64
C LEU A 91 -6.69 8.55 6.48
N GLN A 92 -5.49 9.14 6.38
CA GLN A 92 -5.30 10.56 6.13
C GLN A 92 -5.84 10.99 4.77
N SER A 93 -5.67 10.15 3.74
CA SER A 93 -6.20 10.43 2.40
C SER A 93 -7.72 10.55 2.43
N ILE A 94 -8.41 9.69 3.18
CA ILE A 94 -9.87 9.75 3.32
C ILE A 94 -10.29 10.94 4.17
N ALA A 95 -9.64 11.16 5.30
CA ALA A 95 -9.98 12.24 6.23
C ALA A 95 -9.80 13.64 5.63
N HIS A 96 -8.77 13.84 4.80
CA HIS A 96 -8.48 15.14 4.18
C HIS A 96 -9.16 15.37 2.83
N ASN A 97 -9.79 14.34 2.26
CA ASN A 97 -10.51 14.42 0.99
C ASN A 97 -11.96 13.94 1.16
N PRO A 98 -12.80 14.68 1.91
CA PRO A 98 -14.12 14.22 2.33
C PRO A 98 -15.15 14.13 1.21
N SER A 99 -14.94 14.81 0.07
CA SER A 99 -15.83 14.72 -1.09
C SER A 99 -15.30 13.80 -2.19
N GLU A 100 -16.22 13.32 -3.05
CA GLU A 100 -15.86 12.47 -4.19
C GLU A 100 -14.82 13.14 -5.10
N ARG A 101 -15.01 14.44 -5.39
CA ARG A 101 -14.13 15.20 -6.27
C ARG A 101 -12.73 15.36 -5.68
N GLU A 102 -12.63 15.60 -4.37
CA GLU A 102 -11.34 15.72 -3.69
C GLU A 102 -10.61 14.39 -3.65
N LEU A 103 -11.32 13.30 -3.30
CA LEU A 103 -10.70 11.97 -3.27
C LEU A 103 -10.29 11.52 -4.67
N HIS A 104 -11.10 11.82 -5.69
CA HIS A 104 -10.75 11.59 -7.09
C HIS A 104 -9.46 12.34 -7.48
N ALA A 105 -9.42 13.65 -7.21
CA ALA A 105 -8.24 14.47 -7.50
C ALA A 105 -6.98 13.96 -6.79
N TRP A 106 -7.12 13.52 -5.54
CA TRP A 106 -6.04 12.92 -4.77
C TRP A 106 -5.53 11.61 -5.39
N ILE A 107 -6.43 10.68 -5.75
CA ILE A 107 -6.04 9.43 -6.42
C ILE A 107 -5.36 9.72 -7.76
N CYS A 108 -5.81 10.73 -8.52
CA CYS A 108 -5.13 11.19 -9.74
C CYS A 108 -3.71 11.70 -9.48
N GLN A 109 -3.49 12.45 -8.39
CA GLN A 109 -2.14 12.88 -8.00
C GLN A 109 -1.22 11.71 -7.66
N LEU A 110 -1.74 10.69 -6.95
CA LEU A 110 -0.99 9.47 -6.67
C LEU A 110 -0.65 8.71 -7.95
N LEU A 111 -1.59 8.59 -8.89
CA LEU A 111 -1.36 7.95 -10.19
C LEU A 111 -0.27 8.65 -11.00
N ASN A 112 -0.30 9.98 -11.06
CA ASN A 112 0.74 10.76 -11.75
C ASN A 112 2.11 10.60 -11.08
N THR A 113 2.14 10.54 -9.74
CA THR A 113 3.36 10.30 -8.98
C THR A 113 3.92 8.91 -9.28
N LEU A 114 3.06 7.89 -9.27
CA LEU A 114 3.43 6.52 -9.62
C LEU A 114 4.00 6.44 -11.03
N GLU A 115 3.32 7.03 -12.02
CA GLU A 115 3.78 7.01 -13.42
C GLU A 115 5.17 7.66 -13.55
N GLN A 116 5.36 8.84 -12.94
CA GLN A 116 6.63 9.55 -13.00
C GLN A 116 7.75 8.77 -12.31
N SER A 117 7.52 8.27 -11.10
CA SER A 117 8.52 7.51 -10.34
C SER A 117 8.86 6.18 -11.02
N SER A 118 7.89 5.47 -11.62
CA SER A 118 8.18 4.25 -12.38
C SER A 118 8.99 4.51 -13.63
N LYS A 119 8.65 5.56 -14.38
CA LYS A 119 9.43 5.95 -15.56
C LYS A 119 10.87 6.33 -15.20
N THR A 120 11.06 7.12 -14.14
CA THR A 120 12.40 7.51 -13.70
C THR A 120 13.19 6.32 -13.15
N THR A 121 12.55 5.43 -12.39
CA THR A 121 13.16 4.20 -11.86
C THR A 121 13.63 3.29 -12.99
N GLU A 122 12.81 3.07 -14.02
CA GLU A 122 13.17 2.25 -15.18
C GLU A 122 14.35 2.86 -15.97
N GLN A 123 14.31 4.18 -16.20
CA GLN A 123 15.37 4.90 -16.91
C GLN A 123 16.72 4.82 -16.17
N ILE A 124 16.73 5.04 -14.86
CA ILE A 124 17.95 4.96 -14.04
C ILE A 124 18.43 3.52 -13.95
N SER A 125 17.54 2.56 -13.70
CA SER A 125 17.88 1.14 -13.63
C SER A 125 18.56 0.67 -14.92
N THR A 126 18.04 1.09 -16.06
CA THR A 126 18.62 0.77 -17.38
C THR A 126 19.97 1.46 -17.57
N SER A 127 20.07 2.75 -17.27
CA SER A 127 21.27 3.56 -17.48
C SER A 127 22.47 3.06 -16.67
N TYR A 128 22.22 2.57 -15.45
CA TYR A 128 23.25 2.07 -14.53
C TYR A 128 23.31 0.55 -14.44
N GLN A 129 22.55 -0.17 -15.28
CA GLN A 129 22.48 -1.63 -15.32
C GLN A 129 22.21 -2.26 -13.95
N LEU A 130 21.24 -1.69 -13.23
CA LEU A 130 20.87 -2.13 -11.89
C LEU A 130 20.09 -3.45 -11.97
N ASN A 131 20.47 -4.43 -11.16
CA ASN A 131 19.84 -5.74 -11.11
C ASN A 131 18.78 -5.79 -10.00
N MET A 132 17.72 -5.01 -10.15
CA MET A 132 16.68 -4.82 -9.11
C MET A 132 15.95 -6.12 -8.72
N ASN A 133 15.79 -7.03 -9.69
CA ASN A 133 15.12 -8.31 -9.48
C ASN A 133 15.94 -9.25 -8.58
N ASN A 134 17.25 -9.33 -8.80
CA ASN A 134 18.12 -10.28 -8.08
C ASN A 134 18.90 -9.65 -6.92
N ALA A 135 18.98 -8.32 -6.85
CA ALA A 135 19.64 -7.63 -5.75
C ALA A 135 19.01 -8.04 -4.42
N ARG A 136 19.83 -8.32 -3.40
CA ARG A 136 19.35 -8.60 -2.03
C ARG A 136 18.93 -7.33 -1.30
N SER A 137 19.50 -6.19 -1.69
CA SER A 137 19.27 -4.87 -1.11
C SER A 137 19.18 -3.85 -2.24
N VAL A 138 18.14 -3.03 -2.22
CA VAL A 138 17.96 -1.96 -3.21
C VAL A 138 18.91 -0.81 -2.91
N VAL A 139 19.11 -0.51 -1.64
CA VAL A 139 20.00 0.57 -1.18
C VAL A 139 21.45 0.29 -1.56
N VAL A 140 21.92 -0.95 -1.37
CA VAL A 140 23.26 -1.37 -1.78
C VAL A 140 23.40 -1.36 -3.30
N GLU A 141 22.42 -1.87 -4.05
CA GLU A 141 22.48 -1.88 -5.51
C GLU A 141 22.54 -0.46 -6.09
N ALA A 142 21.80 0.48 -5.48
CA ALA A 142 21.81 1.88 -5.85
C ALA A 142 23.18 2.56 -5.66
N THR A 143 24.12 1.97 -4.91
CA THR A 143 25.50 2.52 -4.78
C THR A 143 26.26 2.55 -6.11
N LYS A 144 25.83 1.78 -7.11
CA LYS A 144 26.34 1.84 -8.49
C LYS A 144 26.07 3.19 -9.16
N ILE A 145 25.09 3.95 -8.69
CA ILE A 145 24.81 5.31 -9.14
C ILE A 145 25.85 6.25 -8.49
N PRO A 146 26.78 6.86 -9.26
CA PRO A 146 27.89 7.62 -8.68
C PRO A 146 27.45 8.94 -8.04
N ALA A 147 26.51 9.64 -8.68
CA ALA A 147 26.04 10.93 -8.22
C ALA A 147 25.05 10.76 -7.05
N ALA A 148 25.41 11.29 -5.87
CA ALA A 148 24.62 11.14 -4.65
C ALA A 148 23.16 11.61 -4.81
N ARG A 149 22.96 12.79 -5.41
CA ARG A 149 21.61 13.34 -5.66
C ARG A 149 20.77 12.44 -6.58
N THR A 150 21.37 11.86 -7.61
CA THR A 150 20.67 10.94 -8.52
C THR A 150 20.33 9.63 -7.81
N ARG A 151 21.23 9.13 -6.97
CA ARG A 151 21.00 7.94 -6.14
C ARG A 151 19.87 8.14 -5.13
N GLU A 152 19.86 9.29 -4.46
CA GLU A 152 18.78 9.66 -3.54
C GLU A 152 17.43 9.76 -4.25
N GLY A 153 17.38 10.46 -5.39
CA GLY A 153 16.17 10.54 -6.21
C GLY A 153 15.65 9.17 -6.62
N PHE A 154 16.53 8.29 -7.10
CA PHE A 154 16.20 6.91 -7.46
C PHE A 154 15.58 6.11 -6.30
N LEU A 155 16.18 6.20 -5.11
CA LEU A 155 15.68 5.48 -3.93
C LEU A 155 14.34 6.04 -3.45
N ILE A 156 14.12 7.35 -3.57
CA ILE A 156 12.82 7.98 -3.32
C ILE A 156 11.79 7.45 -4.32
N ASP A 157 12.12 7.41 -5.61
CA ASP A 157 11.20 6.90 -6.65
C ASP A 157 10.85 5.43 -6.44
N CYS A 158 11.81 4.58 -6.05
CA CYS A 158 11.53 3.18 -5.71
C CYS A 158 10.56 3.04 -4.52
N TRP A 159 10.71 3.89 -3.50
CA TRP A 159 9.80 3.94 -2.37
C TRP A 159 8.40 4.41 -2.78
N LEU A 160 8.32 5.49 -3.56
CA LEU A 160 7.06 6.06 -4.05
C LEU A 160 6.32 5.08 -4.96
N GLU A 161 7.00 4.35 -5.83
CA GLU A 161 6.39 3.33 -6.68
C GLU A 161 5.67 2.26 -5.84
N SER A 162 6.34 1.77 -4.80
CA SER A 162 5.78 0.75 -3.90
C SER A 162 4.61 1.28 -3.09
N LEU A 163 4.77 2.49 -2.51
CA LEU A 163 3.76 3.12 -1.66
C LEU A 163 2.52 3.52 -2.45
N CYS A 164 2.68 4.25 -3.56
CA CYS A 164 1.56 4.73 -4.37
C CYS A 164 0.80 3.56 -5.01
N THR A 165 1.48 2.49 -5.43
CA THR A 165 0.81 1.26 -5.92
C THR A 165 -0.15 0.72 -4.87
N ALA A 166 0.29 0.62 -3.61
CA ALA A 166 -0.53 0.14 -2.52
C ALA A 166 -1.67 1.12 -2.17
N GLU A 167 -1.37 2.42 -2.02
CA GLU A 167 -2.37 3.45 -1.69
C GLU A 167 -3.47 3.53 -2.74
N ILE A 168 -3.13 3.61 -4.04
CA ILE A 168 -4.10 3.66 -5.14
C ILE A 168 -4.98 2.42 -5.15
N ARG A 169 -4.41 1.25 -4.85
CA ARG A 169 -5.16 -0.01 -4.85
C ARG A 169 -6.25 -0.02 -3.78
N VAL A 170 -5.92 0.39 -2.56
CA VAL A 170 -6.89 0.45 -1.45
C VAL A 170 -7.86 1.61 -1.66
N LEU A 171 -7.36 2.80 -1.99
CA LEU A 171 -8.19 3.99 -2.20
C LEU A 171 -9.14 3.83 -3.39
N GLY A 172 -8.72 3.19 -4.47
CA GLY A 172 -9.59 2.91 -5.61
C GLY A 172 -10.73 1.94 -5.27
N TRP A 173 -10.48 0.98 -4.36
CA TRP A 173 -11.54 0.11 -3.84
C TRP A 173 -12.49 0.88 -2.92
N LEU A 174 -11.95 1.64 -1.97
CA LEU A 174 -12.74 2.48 -1.05
C LEU A 174 -13.58 3.51 -1.80
N TYR A 175 -13.04 4.13 -2.85
CA TYR A 175 -13.77 5.02 -3.73
C TYR A 175 -15.03 4.36 -4.30
N ARG A 176 -14.91 3.11 -4.76
CA ARG A 176 -16.06 2.35 -5.26
C ARG A 176 -17.09 2.09 -4.17
N GLU A 177 -16.64 1.73 -2.97
CA GLU A 177 -17.54 1.46 -1.85
C GLU A 177 -18.22 2.72 -1.30
N PHE A 178 -17.59 3.88 -1.43
CA PHE A 178 -18.14 5.16 -0.98
C PHE A 178 -19.16 5.71 -1.98
N TYR A 179 -18.89 5.58 -3.28
CA TYR A 179 -19.64 6.29 -4.33
C TYR A 179 -20.41 5.38 -5.29
N GLY A 180 -20.35 4.06 -5.10
CA GLY A 180 -21.09 3.07 -5.89
C GLY A 180 -20.58 2.91 -7.33
N ARG A 181 -19.45 3.50 -7.68
CA ARG A 181 -18.85 3.42 -9.03
C ARG A 181 -17.33 3.29 -8.95
N PRO A 182 -16.71 2.50 -9.84
CA PRO A 182 -15.26 2.37 -9.87
C PRO A 182 -14.59 3.71 -10.19
N PHE A 183 -13.42 3.94 -9.60
CA PHE A 183 -12.57 5.05 -9.97
C PHE A 183 -12.14 4.96 -11.44
N HIS A 184 -12.16 6.08 -12.16
CA HIS A 184 -11.59 6.23 -13.50
C HIS A 184 -10.90 7.60 -13.58
N PRO A 185 -9.66 7.69 -14.11
CA PRO A 185 -8.91 8.96 -14.17
C PRO A 185 -9.65 10.04 -14.95
N ASP A 186 -10.32 9.66 -16.04
CA ASP A 186 -11.04 10.58 -16.93
C ASP A 186 -12.47 10.93 -16.48
N ASN A 187 -12.93 10.39 -15.34
CA ASN A 187 -14.20 10.85 -14.78
C ASN A 187 -13.98 12.23 -14.15
N PHE A 188 -14.89 13.17 -14.42
CA PHE A 188 -14.92 14.61 -14.05
C PHE A 188 -14.41 15.59 -15.11
#